data_AF-A0A9E1MLP8-F1
#
_entry.id   AF-A0A9E1MLP8-F1
#
_cell.length_a   1.000
_cell.length_b   1.000
_cell.length_c   1.000
_cell.angle_alpha   90.00
_cell.angle_beta   90.00
_cell.angle_gamma   90.00
#
_symmetry.space_group_name_H-M   'P 1'
#
loop_
_entity.id
_entity.type
_entity.pdbx_description
1 polymer ?
#
loop_
_entity_poly.entity_id
_entity_poly.type
_entity_poly.pdbx_seq_one_letter_code
_entity_poly.pdbx_strand_id
1 'polypeptide(L)'
;MQIQVTDGYITGYATVGGFPDGIEVPGSFLEELEPEKIGYYKYEGGKAILDEEKYAAYLAEKEQGEASQSEYIPSEQESMIVMVKAMLPTMEIKDDNTKLTVSGLYEVWAPGKYEVGEIRNWYDQTWECFQAHDNAVYPDIKPDNPAWFTFWRPLHGKTKKTARPFVPVQGAHDMYHTGEYAWYEGFLYECVQDTNFSPKEYPQGWKSEE
;
A
#
# COMPACT_ATOMS: atom_id res chain seq x y z
N MET A 1 32.63 13.74 -40.23
CA MET A 1 31.64 13.29 -39.23
C MET A 1 32.16 13.73 -37.89
N GLN A 2 31.30 13.98 -36.90
CA GLN A 2 31.78 14.48 -35.61
C GLN A 2 31.71 13.41 -34.53
N ILE A 3 32.69 13.40 -33.64
CA ILE A 3 32.65 12.67 -32.37
C ILE A 3 32.54 13.65 -31.22
N GLN A 4 31.83 13.26 -30.17
CA GLN A 4 31.82 13.96 -28.89
C GLN A 4 32.81 13.26 -27.97
N VAL A 5 33.69 14.03 -27.34
CA VAL A 5 34.67 13.52 -26.38
C VAL A 5 34.48 14.20 -25.03
N THR A 6 34.38 13.41 -23.97
CA THR A 6 34.25 13.89 -22.58
C THR A 6 35.24 13.13 -21.72
N ASP A 7 36.07 13.85 -20.96
CA ASP A 7 37.13 13.28 -20.12
C ASP A 7 38.06 12.30 -20.87
N GLY A 8 38.31 12.58 -22.15
CA GLY A 8 39.15 11.75 -23.03
C GLY A 8 38.44 10.56 -23.68
N TYR A 9 37.17 10.29 -23.33
CA TYR A 9 36.39 9.19 -23.90
C TYR A 9 35.40 9.68 -24.94
N ILE A 10 35.23 8.88 -25.99
CA ILE A 10 34.23 9.07 -27.03
C ILE A 10 32.86 8.73 -26.45
N THR A 11 32.01 9.74 -26.26
CA THR A 11 30.69 9.61 -25.64
C THR A 11 29.54 9.67 -26.64
N GLY A 12 29.83 10.05 -27.89
CA GLY A 12 28.83 10.07 -28.97
C GLY A 12 29.46 10.34 -30.33
N TYR A 13 28.68 10.15 -31.39
CA TYR A 13 29.07 10.50 -32.76
C TYR A 13 27.86 10.98 -33.58
N ALA A 14 28.11 11.79 -34.60
CA ALA A 14 27.11 12.33 -35.52
C ALA A 14 27.60 12.20 -36.97
N THR A 15 26.85 11.46 -37.78
CA THR A 15 27.11 11.28 -39.22
C THR A 15 26.41 12.33 -40.09
N VAL A 16 25.36 12.96 -39.55
CA VAL A 16 24.62 14.09 -40.15
C VAL A 16 24.38 15.13 -39.05
N GLY A 17 24.78 16.39 -39.30
CA GLY A 17 24.85 17.40 -38.24
C GLY A 17 26.11 17.25 -37.38
N GLY A 18 26.14 17.91 -36.22
CA GLY A 18 27.33 17.95 -35.35
C GLY A 18 27.00 18.32 -33.91
N PHE A 19 28.00 18.21 -33.04
CA PHE A 19 27.96 18.65 -31.66
C PHE A 19 28.61 20.04 -31.56
N PRO A 20 28.15 20.94 -30.67
CA PRO A 20 28.75 22.27 -30.50
C PRO A 20 30.27 22.24 -30.25
N ASP A 21 30.76 21.21 -29.55
CA ASP A 21 32.19 20.97 -29.25
C ASP A 21 32.69 19.64 -29.86
N GLY A 22 32.11 19.23 -30.99
CA GLY A 22 32.46 17.98 -31.67
C GLY A 22 33.82 18.04 -32.37
N ILE A 23 34.54 16.92 -32.37
CA ILE A 23 35.79 16.76 -33.12
C ILE A 23 35.47 16.17 -34.50
N GLU A 24 35.88 16.86 -35.57
CA GLU A 24 35.75 16.34 -36.94
C GLU A 24 36.73 15.20 -37.20
N VAL A 25 36.18 14.06 -37.63
CA VAL A 25 36.92 12.86 -38.03
C VAL A 25 36.41 12.34 -39.39
N PRO A 26 37.23 11.58 -40.14
CA PRO A 26 36.80 10.96 -41.39
C PRO A 26 35.61 10.02 -41.20
N GLY A 27 34.76 9.86 -42.23
CA GLY A 27 33.59 8.96 -42.15
C GLY A 27 33.96 7.48 -41.90
N SER A 28 35.17 7.07 -42.31
CA SER A 28 35.70 5.72 -42.04
C SER A 28 35.97 5.46 -40.56
N PHE A 29 36.04 6.50 -39.72
CA PHE A 29 36.25 6.37 -38.28
C PHE A 29 35.11 5.61 -37.59
N LEU A 30 33.91 5.61 -38.19
CA LEU A 30 32.79 4.82 -37.70
C LEU A 30 33.09 3.31 -37.71
N GLU A 31 33.97 2.84 -38.60
CA GLU A 31 34.38 1.43 -38.69
C GLU A 31 35.24 1.01 -37.48
N GLU A 32 35.81 1.96 -36.72
CA GLU A 32 36.60 1.70 -35.51
C GLU A 32 35.73 1.58 -34.24
N LEU A 33 34.44 1.93 -34.33
CA LEU A 33 33.55 2.06 -33.18
C LEU A 33 32.47 0.99 -33.18
N GLU A 34 32.37 0.24 -32.08
CA GLU A 34 31.21 -0.58 -31.79
C GLU A 34 30.19 0.23 -30.96
N PRO A 35 28.92 0.37 -31.41
CA PRO A 35 27.90 1.17 -30.72
C PRO A 35 27.73 0.82 -29.23
N GLU A 36 27.81 -0.46 -28.88
CA GLU A 36 27.73 -1.00 -27.53
C GLU A 36 28.93 -0.66 -26.64
N LYS A 37 30.03 -0.19 -27.23
CA LYS A 37 31.27 0.19 -26.54
C LYS A 37 31.51 1.71 -26.58
N ILE A 38 30.55 2.50 -27.07
CA ILE A 38 30.58 3.96 -26.94
C ILE A 38 30.57 4.33 -25.45
N GLY A 39 31.44 5.26 -25.05
CA GLY A 39 31.75 5.59 -23.65
C GLY A 39 32.99 4.85 -23.09
N TYR A 40 33.49 3.84 -23.81
CA TYR A 40 34.65 3.03 -23.42
C TYR A 40 35.84 3.18 -24.37
N TYR A 41 35.70 3.88 -25.50
CA TYR A 41 36.82 4.25 -26.35
C TYR A 41 37.45 5.57 -25.91
N LYS A 42 38.78 5.62 -25.77
CA LYS A 42 39.56 6.86 -25.66
C LYS A 42 39.89 7.41 -27.04
N TYR A 43 39.86 8.73 -27.17
CA TYR A 43 40.31 9.40 -28.40
C TYR A 43 41.76 9.86 -28.26
N GLU A 44 42.70 9.13 -28.87
CA GLU A 44 44.13 9.40 -28.77
C GLU A 44 44.79 9.39 -30.15
N GLY A 45 45.52 10.45 -30.49
CA GLY A 45 46.28 10.51 -31.74
C GLY A 45 45.46 10.36 -33.03
N GLY A 46 44.16 10.69 -32.99
CA GLY A 46 43.25 10.56 -34.13
C GLY A 46 42.63 9.16 -34.30
N LYS A 47 42.73 8.30 -33.28
CA LYS A 47 42.20 6.92 -33.28
C LYS A 47 41.28 6.67 -32.09
N ALA A 48 40.36 5.73 -32.25
CA ALA A 48 39.61 5.16 -31.14
C ALA A 48 40.42 4.01 -30.50
N ILE A 49 40.75 4.12 -29.22
CA ILE A 49 41.43 3.06 -28.46
C ILE A 49 40.47 2.54 -27.39
N LEU A 50 40.08 1.27 -27.48
CA LEU A 50 39.19 0.67 -26.49
C LEU A 50 39.90 0.57 -25.13
N ASP A 51 39.27 1.10 -24.09
CA ASP A 51 39.65 0.84 -22.70
C ASP A 51 39.04 -0.49 -22.26
N GLU A 52 39.78 -1.57 -22.51
CA GLU A 52 39.33 -2.94 -22.22
C GLU A 52 39.07 -3.15 -20.72
N GLU A 53 39.83 -2.50 -19.84
CA GLU A 53 39.66 -2.60 -18.39
C GLU A 53 38.35 -1.94 -17.95
N LYS A 54 38.06 -0.72 -18.44
CA LYS A 54 36.81 -0.01 -18.14
C LYS A 54 35.59 -0.75 -18.71
N TYR A 55 35.70 -1.33 -19.90
CA TYR A 55 34.63 -2.11 -20.48
C TYR A 55 34.42 -3.46 -19.75
N ALA A 56 35.50 -4.14 -19.36
CA ALA A 56 35.42 -5.36 -18.56
C ALA A 56 34.82 -5.09 -17.17
N ALA A 57 35.15 -3.97 -16.54
CA ALA A 57 34.53 -3.55 -15.27
C ALA A 57 33.02 -3.31 -15.44
N TYR A 58 32.60 -2.63 -16.51
CA TYR A 58 31.18 -2.47 -16.84
C TYR A 58 30.48 -3.82 -17.04
N LEU A 59 31.09 -4.75 -17.77
CA LEU A 59 30.52 -6.08 -17.97
C LEU A 59 30.39 -6.84 -16.65
N ALA A 60 31.40 -6.77 -15.77
CA ALA A 60 31.35 -7.39 -14.45
C ALA A 60 30.28 -6.76 -13.54
N GLU A 61 30.13 -5.43 -13.55
CA GLU A 61 29.06 -4.72 -12.84
C GLU A 61 27.67 -5.06 -13.40
N LYS A 62 27.55 -5.17 -14.72
CA LYS A 62 26.31 -5.58 -15.38
C LYS A 62 25.94 -7.03 -15.05
N GLU A 63 26.90 -7.94 -15.05
CA GLU A 63 26.70 -9.35 -14.70
C GLU A 63 26.33 -9.52 -13.21
N GLN A 64 26.97 -8.76 -12.31
CA GLN A 64 26.56 -8.69 -10.90
C GLN A 64 25.18 -8.05 -10.72
N GLY A 65 24.86 -7.01 -11.47
CA GLY A 65 23.56 -6.35 -11.47
C GLY A 65 22.43 -7.27 -11.99
N GLU A 66 22.69 -8.03 -13.05
CA GLU A 66 21.75 -9.01 -13.63
C GLU A 66 21.58 -10.24 -12.73
N ALA A 67 22.63 -10.70 -12.04
CA ALA A 67 22.53 -11.76 -11.01
C ALA A 67 21.71 -11.34 -9.78
N SER A 68 21.51 -10.03 -9.55
CA SER A 68 20.76 -9.49 -8.42
C SER A 68 19.25 -9.29 -8.68
N GLN A 69 18.72 -9.69 -9.84
CA GLN A 69 17.28 -9.56 -10.11
C GLN A 69 16.45 -10.71 -9.49
N SER A 70 15.91 -10.38 -8.30
CA SER A 70 14.86 -11.03 -7.47
C SER A 70 15.34 -11.81 -6.23
N GLU A 71 15.56 -11.05 -5.17
CA GLU A 71 15.86 -11.51 -3.80
C GLU A 71 14.58 -11.72 -2.95
N TYR A 72 13.39 -11.87 -3.56
CA TYR A 72 12.14 -11.89 -2.79
C TYR A 72 11.88 -13.27 -2.16
N ILE A 73 12.42 -13.46 -0.96
CA ILE A 73 12.02 -14.51 -0.01
C ILE A 73 11.36 -13.80 1.19
N PRO A 74 10.03 -13.86 1.34
CA PRO A 74 9.37 -13.26 2.50
C PRO A 74 9.76 -13.99 3.79
N SER A 75 9.71 -13.28 4.91
CA SER A 75 9.83 -13.91 6.23
C SER A 75 8.70 -14.92 6.48
N GLU A 76 8.89 -15.82 7.43
CA GLU A 76 7.83 -16.76 7.87
C GLU A 76 6.57 -16.00 8.32
N GLN A 77 6.75 -14.84 8.97
CA GLN A 77 5.66 -14.03 9.49
C GLN A 77 4.87 -13.34 8.36
N GLU A 78 5.55 -12.79 7.36
CA GLU A 78 4.91 -12.23 6.16
C GLU A 78 4.17 -13.32 5.37
N SER A 79 4.79 -14.50 5.23
CA SER A 79 4.17 -15.66 4.58
C SER A 79 2.91 -16.12 5.30
N MET A 80 2.95 -16.17 6.64
CA MET A 80 1.79 -16.51 7.47
C MET A 80 0.68 -15.46 7.35
N ILE A 81 1.00 -14.17 7.33
CA ILE A 81 0.00 -13.10 7.15
C ILE A 81 -0.73 -13.27 5.81
N VAL A 82 -0.01 -13.55 4.73
CA VAL A 82 -0.60 -13.80 3.40
C VAL A 82 -1.54 -15.01 3.43
N MET A 83 -1.07 -16.12 4.00
CA MET A 83 -1.87 -17.34 4.15
C MET A 83 -3.15 -17.09 4.97
N VAL A 84 -3.03 -16.44 6.13
CA VAL A 84 -4.16 -16.18 7.02
C VAL A 84 -5.16 -15.24 6.35
N LYS A 85 -4.70 -14.18 5.67
CA LYS A 85 -5.58 -13.29 4.90
C LYS A 85 -6.34 -14.02 3.80
N ALA A 86 -5.70 -14.97 3.11
CA ALA A 86 -6.37 -15.78 2.09
C ALA A 86 -7.42 -16.74 2.70
N MET A 87 -7.19 -17.22 3.91
CA MET A 87 -8.12 -18.13 4.61
C MET A 87 -9.27 -17.40 5.31
N LEU A 88 -9.05 -16.18 5.80
CA LEU A 88 -10.01 -15.44 6.63
C LEU A 88 -11.42 -15.34 6.01
N PRO A 89 -11.61 -15.04 4.71
CA PRO A 89 -12.94 -15.00 4.08
C PRO A 89 -13.66 -16.35 4.05
N THR A 90 -12.92 -17.47 4.18
CA THR A 90 -13.48 -18.83 4.21
C THR A 90 -13.88 -19.27 5.61
N MET A 91 -13.45 -18.54 6.65
CA MET A 91 -13.80 -18.81 8.03
C MET A 91 -15.19 -18.26 8.33
N GLU A 92 -16.08 -19.07 8.89
CA GLU A 92 -17.41 -18.60 9.34
C GLU A 92 -17.32 -17.85 10.68
N ILE A 93 -16.74 -16.65 10.69
CA ILE A 93 -16.70 -15.78 11.88
C ILE A 93 -17.94 -14.89 11.88
N LYS A 94 -18.95 -15.28 12.67
CA LYS A 94 -20.25 -14.58 12.67
C LYS A 94 -20.33 -13.48 13.71
N ASP A 95 -19.73 -13.66 14.89
CA ASP A 95 -19.88 -12.72 15.99
C ASP A 95 -18.88 -11.55 15.92
N ASP A 96 -19.38 -10.36 16.26
CA ASP A 96 -18.63 -9.10 16.20
C ASP A 96 -17.38 -9.13 17.09
N ASN A 97 -17.50 -9.73 18.28
CA ASN A 97 -16.39 -9.83 19.22
C ASN A 97 -15.23 -10.65 18.64
N THR A 98 -15.48 -11.82 18.06
CA THR A 98 -14.44 -12.63 17.41
C THR A 98 -13.85 -11.90 16.21
N LYS A 99 -14.68 -11.25 15.36
CA LYS A 99 -14.18 -10.40 14.26
C LYS A 99 -13.20 -9.35 14.81
N LEU A 100 -13.52 -8.71 15.94
CA LEU A 100 -12.66 -7.70 16.56
C LEU A 100 -11.35 -8.26 17.10
N THR A 101 -11.31 -9.51 17.59
CA THR A 101 -10.04 -10.13 18.04
C THR A 101 -9.02 -10.32 16.91
N VAL A 102 -9.50 -10.46 15.68
CA VAL A 102 -8.67 -10.59 14.46
C VAL A 102 -8.65 -9.31 13.62
N SER A 103 -9.16 -8.18 14.15
CA SER A 103 -9.36 -6.95 13.37
C SER A 103 -8.10 -6.40 12.69
N GLY A 104 -6.92 -6.68 13.23
CA GLY A 104 -5.64 -6.31 12.61
C GLY A 104 -5.37 -6.98 11.25
N LEU A 105 -6.16 -7.98 10.87
CA LEU A 105 -6.08 -8.64 9.56
C LEU A 105 -6.96 -7.99 8.49
N TYR A 106 -7.98 -7.23 8.89
CA TYR A 106 -8.85 -6.54 7.95
C TYR A 106 -8.16 -5.32 7.35
N GLU A 107 -8.47 -5.05 6.09
CA GLU A 107 -7.91 -3.92 5.36
C GLU A 107 -8.47 -2.60 5.89
N VAL A 108 -7.66 -1.55 5.77
CA VAL A 108 -8.15 -0.17 5.96
C VAL A 108 -9.11 0.15 4.82
N TRP A 109 -10.19 0.85 5.12
CA TRP A 109 -11.16 1.26 4.11
C TRP A 109 -10.49 2.13 3.02
N ALA A 110 -10.87 1.90 1.77
CA ALA A 110 -10.53 2.73 0.61
C ALA A 110 -11.74 2.84 -0.34
N PRO A 111 -11.84 3.86 -1.21
CA PRO A 111 -12.90 3.91 -2.21
C PRO A 111 -12.91 2.66 -3.10
N GLY A 112 -14.07 2.03 -3.26
CA GLY A 112 -14.20 0.80 -4.03
C GLY A 112 -15.63 0.27 -4.11
N LYS A 113 -15.76 -0.98 -4.56
CA LYS A 113 -17.01 -1.73 -4.54
C LYS A 113 -17.02 -2.66 -3.34
N TYR A 114 -18.10 -2.65 -2.58
CA TYR A 114 -18.24 -3.41 -1.35
C TYR A 114 -19.50 -4.28 -1.35
N GLU A 115 -19.35 -5.51 -0.88
CA GLU A 115 -20.45 -6.48 -0.73
C GLU A 115 -20.85 -6.65 0.75
N VAL A 116 -22.06 -7.17 0.99
CA VAL A 116 -22.55 -7.42 2.35
C VAL A 116 -21.65 -8.41 3.09
N GLY A 117 -21.28 -8.08 4.33
CA GLY A 117 -20.41 -8.85 5.20
C GLY A 117 -18.93 -8.48 5.09
N GLU A 118 -18.53 -7.61 4.15
CA GLU A 118 -17.16 -7.15 4.08
C GLU A 118 -16.79 -6.25 5.26
N ILE A 119 -15.59 -6.46 5.80
CA ILE A 119 -15.10 -5.76 7.00
C ILE A 119 -13.94 -4.84 6.64
N ARG A 120 -13.97 -3.60 7.12
CA ARG A 120 -12.87 -2.64 6.95
C ARG A 120 -12.58 -1.87 8.23
N ASN A 121 -11.30 -1.55 8.44
CA ASN A 121 -10.88 -0.67 9.51
C ASN A 121 -10.92 0.79 9.06
N TRP A 122 -11.31 1.69 9.96
CA TRP A 122 -11.17 3.13 9.75
C TRP A 122 -11.02 3.82 11.11
N TYR A 123 -9.95 4.61 11.26
CA TYR A 123 -9.48 5.13 12.55
C TYR A 123 -9.41 4.02 13.63
N ASP A 124 -10.08 4.22 14.74
CA ASP A 124 -10.17 3.34 15.90
C ASP A 124 -11.43 2.47 15.90
N GLN A 125 -12.08 2.32 14.73
CA GLN A 125 -13.24 1.46 14.50
C GLN A 125 -12.98 0.37 13.47
N THR A 126 -13.80 -0.68 13.55
CA THR A 126 -13.91 -1.77 12.59
C THR A 126 -15.36 -1.88 12.16
N TRP A 127 -15.60 -1.77 10.86
CA TRP A 127 -16.93 -1.64 10.27
C TRP A 127 -17.28 -2.85 9.43
N GLU A 128 -18.56 -3.23 9.42
CA GLU A 128 -19.11 -4.21 8.50
C GLU A 128 -20.07 -3.55 7.51
N CYS A 129 -19.86 -3.82 6.22
CA CYS A 129 -20.78 -3.42 5.18
C CYS A 129 -22.03 -4.29 5.30
N PHE A 130 -23.16 -3.69 5.67
CA PHE A 130 -24.44 -4.42 5.77
C PHE A 130 -25.35 -4.19 4.55
N GLN A 131 -24.98 -3.23 3.69
CA GLN A 131 -25.65 -2.96 2.43
C GLN A 131 -24.60 -2.73 1.33
N ALA A 132 -24.64 -3.56 0.28
CA ALA A 132 -23.68 -3.47 -0.82
C ALA A 132 -23.75 -2.11 -1.53
N HIS A 133 -22.59 -1.60 -1.97
CA HIS A 133 -22.48 -0.32 -2.67
C HIS A 133 -21.23 -0.24 -3.55
N ASP A 134 -21.18 0.80 -4.37
CA ASP A 134 -20.05 1.10 -5.24
C ASP A 134 -19.75 2.60 -5.21
N ASN A 135 -18.55 2.96 -4.78
CA ASN A 135 -18.11 4.35 -4.71
C ASN A 135 -17.95 5.02 -6.08
N ALA A 136 -17.85 4.25 -7.18
CA ALA A 136 -17.89 4.82 -8.53
C ALA A 136 -19.26 5.42 -8.87
N VAL A 137 -20.33 4.89 -8.28
CA VAL A 137 -21.71 5.39 -8.44
C VAL A 137 -22.08 6.35 -7.31
N TYR A 138 -21.65 6.04 -6.09
CA TYR A 138 -21.98 6.77 -4.87
C TYR A 138 -20.70 7.19 -4.12
N PRO A 139 -19.98 8.21 -4.59
CA PRO A 139 -18.68 8.62 -4.04
C PRO A 139 -18.76 9.21 -2.62
N ASP A 140 -19.97 9.53 -2.15
CA ASP A 140 -20.22 10.05 -0.81
C ASP A 140 -20.33 8.97 0.27
N ILE A 141 -20.42 7.68 -0.09
CA ILE A 141 -20.40 6.56 0.87
C ILE A 141 -18.96 6.31 1.33
N LYS A 142 -18.48 7.21 2.18
CA LYS A 142 -17.13 7.19 2.74
C LYS A 142 -17.19 7.55 4.22
N PRO A 143 -16.18 7.15 5.01
CA PRO A 143 -16.11 7.57 6.40
C PRO A 143 -16.18 9.09 6.53
N ASP A 144 -16.68 9.55 7.68
CA ASP A 144 -16.92 10.97 8.01
C ASP A 144 -18.03 11.65 7.19
N ASN A 145 -18.69 10.95 6.26
CA ASN A 145 -19.92 11.41 5.60
C ASN A 145 -21.15 10.73 6.23
N PRO A 146 -22.26 11.44 6.50
CA PRO A 146 -23.48 10.83 7.03
C PRO A 146 -24.01 9.64 6.23
N ALA A 147 -23.79 9.60 4.92
CA ALA A 147 -24.20 8.46 4.08
C ALA A 147 -23.55 7.15 4.52
N TRP A 148 -22.36 7.19 5.12
CA TRP A 148 -21.62 6.03 5.62
C TRP A 148 -22.48 5.08 6.44
N PHE A 149 -23.21 5.63 7.42
CA PHE A 149 -23.96 4.85 8.39
C PHE A 149 -25.22 4.18 7.81
N THR A 150 -25.58 4.48 6.55
CA THR A 150 -26.64 3.76 5.84
C THR A 150 -26.13 2.44 5.22
N PHE A 151 -24.82 2.25 5.12
CA PHE A 151 -24.20 1.10 4.45
C PHE A 151 -23.23 0.33 5.34
N TRP A 152 -22.70 0.98 6.38
CA TRP A 152 -21.70 0.43 7.29
C TRP A 152 -22.18 0.54 8.72
N ARG A 153 -22.05 -0.56 9.46
CA ARG A 153 -22.33 -0.61 10.90
C ARG A 153 -21.04 -0.81 11.68
N PRO A 154 -20.89 -0.19 12.87
CA PRO A 154 -19.76 -0.48 13.75
C PRO A 154 -19.88 -1.91 14.28
N LEU A 155 -18.74 -2.55 14.55
CA LEU A 155 -18.71 -3.82 15.28
C LEU A 155 -18.59 -3.56 16.78
N HIS A 156 -19.34 -4.32 17.58
CA HIS A 156 -19.35 -4.19 19.03
C HIS A 156 -18.54 -5.29 19.72
N GLY A 157 -17.65 -4.89 20.62
CA GLY A 157 -16.83 -5.81 21.42
C GLY A 157 -17.51 -6.22 22.72
N LYS A 158 -17.21 -7.41 23.22
CA LYS A 158 -17.74 -7.95 24.50
C LYS A 158 -16.69 -8.04 25.60
N THR A 159 -15.57 -7.36 25.42
CA THR A 159 -14.46 -7.29 26.39
C THR A 159 -13.83 -5.90 26.38
N LYS A 160 -13.14 -5.53 27.47
CA LYS A 160 -12.35 -4.29 27.55
C LYS A 160 -11.33 -4.15 26.39
N LYS A 161 -10.74 -5.27 25.94
CA LYS A 161 -9.73 -5.30 24.87
C LYS A 161 -10.31 -5.06 23.47
N THR A 162 -11.53 -5.54 23.24
CA THR A 162 -12.24 -5.41 21.97
C THR A 162 -13.15 -4.19 21.93
N ALA A 163 -13.25 -3.44 23.03
CA ALA A 163 -14.05 -2.22 23.08
C ALA A 163 -13.59 -1.21 22.03
N ARG A 164 -14.56 -0.52 21.44
CA ARG A 164 -14.35 0.50 20.42
C ARG A 164 -15.02 1.80 20.86
N PRO A 165 -14.66 2.95 20.27
CA PRO A 165 -15.41 4.17 20.52
C PRO A 165 -16.89 3.98 20.25
N PHE A 166 -17.70 4.60 21.11
CA PHE A 166 -19.14 4.67 20.94
C PHE A 166 -19.47 5.36 19.61
N VAL A 167 -20.38 4.76 18.85
CA VAL A 167 -20.92 5.32 17.62
C VAL A 167 -22.42 5.53 17.83
N PRO A 168 -22.98 6.72 17.52
CA PRO A 168 -24.40 6.96 17.62
C PRO A 168 -25.20 5.99 16.75
N VAL A 169 -26.13 5.28 17.38
CA VAL A 169 -26.95 4.26 16.72
C VAL A 169 -27.87 4.88 15.67
N GLN A 170 -27.83 4.34 14.45
CA GLN A 170 -28.68 4.79 13.33
C GLN A 170 -29.88 3.87 13.08
N GLY A 171 -29.88 2.64 13.60
CA GLY A 171 -30.97 1.69 13.45
C GLY A 171 -30.93 0.53 14.43
N ALA A 172 -31.72 -0.52 14.15
CA ALA A 172 -31.72 -1.71 15.01
C ALA A 172 -30.47 -2.60 14.82
N HIS A 173 -29.73 -2.42 13.71
CA HIS A 173 -28.60 -3.27 13.33
C HIS A 173 -27.29 -2.90 14.03
N ASP A 174 -27.23 -1.71 14.62
CA ASP A 174 -26.11 -1.15 15.37
C ASP A 174 -26.51 -0.76 16.80
N MET A 175 -27.61 -1.31 17.31
CA MET A 175 -27.99 -1.20 18.72
C MET A 175 -26.92 -1.86 19.60
N TYR A 176 -26.59 -1.23 20.73
CA TYR A 176 -25.74 -1.85 21.74
C TYR A 176 -26.55 -2.84 22.56
N HIS A 177 -26.02 -4.05 22.75
CA HIS A 177 -26.63 -5.12 23.52
C HIS A 177 -25.95 -5.31 24.88
N THR A 178 -26.68 -5.86 25.85
CA THR A 178 -26.11 -6.20 27.17
C THR A 178 -24.83 -7.03 27.04
N GLY A 179 -23.78 -6.62 27.75
CA GLY A 179 -22.44 -7.21 27.77
C GLY A 179 -21.48 -6.65 26.71
N GLU A 180 -21.91 -5.72 25.87
CA GLU A 180 -21.04 -5.02 24.93
C GLU A 180 -20.33 -3.83 25.58
N TYR A 181 -19.16 -3.47 25.07
CA TYR A 181 -18.31 -2.43 25.63
C TYR A 181 -18.07 -1.30 24.63
N ALA A 182 -18.10 -0.06 25.12
CA ALA A 182 -17.81 1.12 24.33
C ALA A 182 -16.96 2.14 25.12
N TRP A 183 -16.04 2.81 24.41
CA TRP A 183 -15.35 3.99 24.92
C TRP A 183 -16.18 5.23 24.63
N TYR A 184 -16.52 6.00 25.65
CA TYR A 184 -17.29 7.23 25.52
C TYR A 184 -16.66 8.33 26.38
N GLU A 185 -16.33 9.47 25.76
CA GLU A 185 -15.72 10.63 26.43
C GLU A 185 -14.50 10.26 27.33
N GLY A 186 -13.71 9.28 26.90
CA GLY A 186 -12.49 8.83 27.59
C GLY A 186 -12.68 7.78 28.68
N PHE A 187 -13.92 7.35 28.94
CA PHE A 187 -14.24 6.29 29.90
C PHE A 187 -14.75 5.04 29.20
N LEU A 188 -14.44 3.89 29.77
CA LEU A 188 -14.93 2.61 29.29
C LEU A 188 -16.26 2.30 29.96
N TYR A 189 -17.24 1.88 29.18
CA TYR A 189 -18.54 1.46 29.68
C TYR A 189 -18.89 0.06 29.19
N GLU A 190 -19.55 -0.72 30.05
CA GLU A 190 -20.27 -1.93 29.71
C GLU A 190 -21.76 -1.59 29.55
N CYS A 191 -22.37 -1.99 28.44
CA CYS A 191 -23.80 -1.93 28.23
C CYS A 191 -24.46 -2.97 29.13
N VAL A 192 -25.34 -2.56 30.04
CA VAL A 192 -26.06 -3.46 30.96
C VAL A 192 -27.51 -3.68 30.53
N GLN A 193 -28.00 -2.87 29.60
CA GLN A 193 -29.33 -2.98 29.01
C GLN A 193 -29.28 -2.55 27.55
N ASP A 194 -29.84 -3.36 26.65
CA ASP A 194 -30.00 -3.02 25.23
C ASP A 194 -30.48 -1.57 25.04
N THR A 195 -29.72 -0.79 24.26
CA THR A 195 -29.93 0.66 24.15
C THR A 195 -29.39 1.23 22.85
N ASN A 196 -30.10 2.23 22.33
CA ASN A 196 -29.67 3.07 21.20
C ASN A 196 -29.05 4.40 21.66
N PHE A 197 -28.95 4.62 22.97
CA PHE A 197 -28.54 5.88 23.58
C PHE A 197 -27.15 5.76 24.17
N SER A 198 -26.38 6.86 24.11
CA SER A 198 -25.05 6.94 24.71
C SER A 198 -25.08 6.81 26.25
N PRO A 199 -23.93 6.54 26.90
CA PRO A 199 -23.80 6.59 28.36
C PRO A 199 -24.26 7.89 29.00
N LYS A 200 -24.22 9.00 28.28
CA LYS A 200 -24.69 10.31 28.76
C LYS A 200 -26.20 10.48 28.65
N GLU A 201 -26.79 10.01 27.55
CA GLU A 201 -28.22 10.15 27.28
C GLU A 201 -29.07 9.16 28.08
N TYR A 202 -28.53 7.96 28.35
CA TYR A 202 -29.23 6.91 29.10
C TYR A 202 -28.27 6.18 30.07
N PRO A 203 -27.78 6.86 31.13
CA PRO A 203 -26.76 6.30 32.02
C PRO A 203 -27.11 4.95 32.65
N GLN A 204 -28.39 4.70 32.93
CA GLN A 204 -28.87 3.44 33.50
C GLN A 204 -28.69 2.21 32.59
N GLY A 205 -28.50 2.42 31.28
CA GLY A 205 -28.17 1.34 30.34
C GLY A 205 -26.69 1.00 30.32
N TRP A 206 -25.85 1.71 31.08
CA TRP A 206 -24.41 1.60 31.03
C TRP A 206 -23.81 1.52 32.44
N LYS A 207 -22.74 0.74 32.57
CA LYS A 207 -21.92 0.65 33.77
C LYS A 207 -20.52 1.12 33.43
N SER A 208 -20.07 2.20 34.08
CA SER A 208 -18.68 2.64 33.95
C SER A 208 -17.76 1.56 34.51
N GLU A 209 -16.71 1.26 33.75
CA GLU A 209 -15.65 0.36 34.17
C GLU A 209 -14.48 1.19 34.72
N GLU A 210 -13.95 0.76 35.87
CA GLU A 210 -12.66 1.22 36.38
C GLU A 210 -11.49 0.60 35.59
#